data_AF-A0A2S7IU55-F1
#
_entry.id   AF-A0A2S7IU55-F1
#
_cell.length_a   1.000
_cell.length_b   1.000
_cell.length_c   1.000
_cell.angle_alpha   90.00
_cell.angle_beta   90.00
_cell.angle_gamma   90.00
#
_symmetry.space_group_name_H-M   'P 1'
#
loop_
_entity.id
_entity.type
_entity.pdbx_description
1 polymer ?
#
loop_
_entity_poly.entity_id
_entity_poly.type
_entity_poly.pdbx_seq_one_letter_code
_entity_poly.pdbx_strand_id
1 'polypeptide(L)'
;MRRIDTLSDVEAGLEALVLADMRLAEIRGRAHAVPLRRSEPGFESLASIIVAQQVSTASAAAIWARLKRAIDPLTPEAYIAGGEDAWRFAGLSRPKQKTLLAVSEALAEGGLDLHGLCDLPAEEAIAALTAIKGIGPWTAEVYLLFAAGHPDVFPAGDVALQTAVGPAFAHETRPDAAGLRQLAEEWAPWRGG
;
A
#
# COMPACT_ATOMS: atom_id res chain seq x y z
N MET A 1 7.53 -11.84 -13.13
CA MET A 1 6.75 -12.17 -11.91
C MET A 1 5.27 -12.22 -12.27
N ARG A 2 4.45 -13.10 -11.69
CA ARG A 2 3.00 -13.12 -11.93
C ARG A 2 2.33 -12.07 -11.02
N ARG A 3 1.69 -11.04 -11.58
CA ARG A 3 0.97 -10.02 -10.82
C ARG A 3 -0.41 -10.53 -10.40
N ILE A 4 -0.96 -9.96 -9.34
CA ILE A 4 -2.35 -10.18 -8.92
C ILE A 4 -3.21 -9.16 -9.67
N ASP A 5 -3.70 -9.52 -10.86
CA ASP A 5 -4.51 -8.62 -11.70
C ASP A 5 -5.96 -9.08 -11.85
N THR A 6 -6.26 -10.32 -11.51
CA THR A 6 -7.59 -10.92 -11.66
C THR A 6 -8.04 -11.64 -10.39
N LEU A 7 -9.34 -11.90 -10.27
CA LEU A 7 -9.87 -12.78 -9.21
C LEU A 7 -9.26 -14.19 -9.28
N SER A 8 -8.87 -14.66 -10.46
CA SER A 8 -8.19 -15.95 -10.60
C SER A 8 -6.78 -15.93 -10.03
N ASP A 9 -6.09 -14.79 -10.03
CA ASP A 9 -4.78 -14.65 -9.40
C ASP A 9 -4.90 -14.62 -7.88
N VAL A 10 -5.95 -13.97 -7.35
CA VAL A 10 -6.29 -14.01 -5.92
C VAL A 10 -6.54 -15.45 -5.50
N GLU A 11 -7.40 -16.18 -6.21
CA GLU A 11 -7.70 -17.59 -5.87
C GLU A 11 -6.44 -18.47 -5.91
N ALA A 12 -5.59 -18.29 -6.92
CA ALA A 12 -4.32 -19.02 -7.02
C ALA A 12 -3.36 -18.69 -5.85
N GLY A 13 -3.32 -17.42 -5.41
CA GLY A 13 -2.57 -17.00 -4.23
C GLY A 13 -3.09 -17.67 -2.96
N LEU A 14 -4.41 -17.63 -2.74
CA LEU A 14 -5.05 -18.27 -1.57
C LEU A 14 -4.86 -19.79 -1.54
N GLU A 15 -4.84 -20.46 -2.69
CA GLU A 15 -4.51 -21.88 -2.78
C GLU A 15 -3.06 -22.15 -2.43
N ALA A 16 -2.12 -21.38 -3.01
CA ALA A 16 -0.70 -21.52 -2.71
C ALA A 16 -0.40 -21.25 -1.22
N LEU A 17 -1.05 -20.26 -0.62
CA LEU A 17 -0.92 -19.92 0.79
C LEU A 17 -1.37 -21.06 1.71
N VAL A 18 -2.52 -21.69 1.44
CA VAL A 18 -3.00 -22.83 2.25
C VAL A 18 -2.11 -24.05 2.09
N LEU A 19 -1.54 -24.27 0.90
CA LEU A 19 -0.58 -25.35 0.67
C LEU A 19 0.74 -25.11 1.39
N ALA A 20 1.19 -23.86 1.48
CA ALA A 20 2.40 -23.48 2.19
C ALA A 20 2.23 -23.52 3.71
N ASP A 21 1.07 -23.09 4.22
CA ASP A 21 0.75 -23.04 5.64
C ASP A 21 -0.68 -23.51 5.91
N MET A 22 -0.82 -24.75 6.37
CA MET A 22 -2.13 -25.36 6.65
C MET A 22 -2.93 -24.63 7.73
N ARG A 23 -2.31 -23.80 8.58
CA ARG A 23 -3.04 -22.99 9.57
C ARG A 23 -3.97 -21.98 8.89
N LEU A 24 -3.65 -21.57 7.66
CA LEU A 24 -4.49 -20.68 6.85
C LEU A 24 -5.76 -21.36 6.33
N ALA A 25 -5.85 -22.70 6.34
CA ALA A 25 -7.01 -23.43 5.83
C ALA A 25 -8.30 -23.11 6.62
N GLU A 26 -8.21 -23.06 7.96
CA GLU A 26 -9.37 -22.71 8.80
C GLU A 26 -9.79 -21.25 8.55
N ILE A 27 -8.80 -20.35 8.45
CA ILE A 27 -9.03 -18.92 8.21
C ILE A 27 -9.74 -18.73 6.86
N ARG A 28 -9.26 -19.38 5.80
CA ARG A 28 -9.90 -19.35 4.47
C ARG A 28 -11.32 -19.92 4.51
N GLY A 29 -11.55 -21.01 5.25
CA GLY A 29 -12.87 -21.61 5.40
C GLY A 29 -13.90 -20.72 6.11
N ARG A 30 -13.43 -19.77 6.95
CA ARG A 30 -14.28 -18.82 7.70
C ARG A 30 -14.39 -17.45 7.04
N ALA A 31 -13.41 -17.08 6.21
CA ALA A 31 -13.37 -15.80 5.52
C ALA A 31 -14.44 -15.73 4.42
N HIS A 32 -14.96 -14.52 4.19
CA HIS A 32 -15.71 -14.24 2.96
C HIS A 32 -14.76 -14.19 1.76
N ALA A 33 -15.31 -14.22 0.55
CA ALA A 33 -14.54 -14.07 -0.68
C ALA A 33 -13.59 -12.85 -0.60
N VAL A 34 -12.30 -13.08 -0.83
CA VAL A 34 -11.29 -12.03 -0.84
C VAL A 34 -11.45 -11.25 -2.14
N PRO A 35 -11.80 -9.95 -2.09
CA PRO A 35 -11.99 -9.16 -3.30
C PRO A 35 -10.65 -8.84 -3.95
N LEU A 36 -10.62 -8.74 -5.27
CA LEU A 36 -9.51 -8.10 -5.97
C LEU A 36 -9.46 -6.62 -5.60
N ARG A 37 -8.38 -6.20 -4.93
CA ARG A 37 -8.13 -4.80 -4.58
C ARG A 37 -7.01 -4.27 -5.46
N ARG A 38 -7.40 -3.54 -6.52
CA ARG A 38 -6.45 -2.89 -7.42
C ARG A 38 -6.75 -1.40 -7.54
N SER A 39 -5.70 -0.62 -7.64
CA SER A 39 -5.74 0.78 -8.06
C SER A 39 -4.82 0.95 -9.27
N GLU A 40 -5.13 1.93 -10.11
CA GLU A 40 -4.24 2.29 -11.22
C GLU A 40 -2.89 2.79 -10.64
N PRO A 41 -1.74 2.25 -11.10
CA PRO A 41 -0.45 2.82 -10.76
C PRO A 41 -0.39 4.30 -11.15
N GLY A 42 -0.06 5.17 -10.21
CA GLY A 42 0.16 6.57 -10.52
C GLY A 42 0.16 7.46 -9.29
N PHE A 43 0.24 8.76 -9.54
CA PHE A 43 0.30 9.77 -8.48
C PHE A 43 -0.94 9.72 -7.57
N GLU A 44 -2.14 9.59 -8.14
CA GLU A 44 -3.37 9.54 -7.33
C GLU A 44 -3.39 8.35 -6.34
N SER A 45 -2.97 7.16 -6.78
CA SER A 45 -2.97 5.99 -5.90
C SER A 45 -1.97 6.13 -4.76
N LEU A 46 -0.73 6.55 -5.05
CA LEU A 46 0.27 6.84 -4.01
C LEU A 46 -0.18 7.97 -3.08
N ALA A 47 -0.75 9.05 -3.63
CA ALA A 47 -1.24 10.18 -2.85
C ALA A 47 -2.38 9.77 -1.90
N SER A 48 -3.28 8.90 -2.34
CA SER A 48 -4.38 8.39 -1.49
C SER A 48 -3.85 7.61 -0.28
N ILE A 49 -2.78 6.82 -0.46
CA ILE A 49 -2.14 6.06 0.63
C ILE A 49 -1.47 7.01 1.62
N ILE A 50 -0.76 8.03 1.14
CA ILE A 50 -0.16 9.08 1.97
C ILE A 50 -1.23 9.84 2.76
N VAL A 51 -2.36 10.17 2.14
CA VAL A 51 -3.50 10.81 2.80
C VAL A 51 -4.11 9.94 3.88
N ALA A 52 -4.14 8.62 3.70
CA ALA A 52 -4.69 7.67 4.67
C ALA A 52 -3.79 7.41 5.89
N GLN A 53 -2.51 7.82 5.87
CA GLN A 53 -1.59 7.60 6.98
C GLN A 53 -2.12 8.18 8.31
N GLN A 54 -2.10 7.37 9.37
CA GLN A 54 -2.35 7.76 10.76
C GLN A 54 -3.71 8.44 11.01
N VAL A 55 -4.71 8.18 10.18
CA VAL A 55 -6.08 8.71 10.33
C VAL A 55 -7.12 7.62 10.10
N SER A 56 -8.36 7.86 10.53
CA SER A 56 -9.47 6.96 10.21
C SER A 56 -9.80 6.99 8.72
N THR A 57 -10.45 5.93 8.24
CA THR A 57 -10.96 5.83 6.86
C THR A 57 -11.88 6.99 6.50
N ALA A 58 -12.78 7.39 7.40
CA ALA A 58 -13.68 8.53 7.21
C ALA A 58 -12.91 9.86 7.07
N SER A 59 -11.89 10.08 7.90
CA SER A 59 -11.05 11.28 7.82
C SER A 59 -10.22 11.30 6.53
N ALA A 60 -9.64 10.16 6.14
CA ALA A 60 -8.91 10.03 4.87
C ALA A 60 -9.81 10.36 3.68
N ALA A 61 -11.03 9.80 3.64
CA ALA A 61 -12.01 10.06 2.58
C ALA A 61 -12.40 11.55 2.49
N ALA A 62 -12.63 12.21 3.63
CA ALA A 62 -12.96 13.63 3.66
C ALA A 62 -11.81 14.52 3.17
N ILE A 63 -10.56 14.22 3.55
CA ILE A 63 -9.37 14.92 3.05
C ILE A 63 -9.21 14.69 1.55
N TRP A 64 -9.32 13.45 1.10
CA TRP A 64 -9.19 13.07 -0.31
C TRP A 64 -10.21 13.79 -1.20
N ALA A 65 -11.49 13.81 -0.78
CA ALA A 65 -12.55 14.50 -1.52
C ALA A 65 -12.30 16.00 -1.65
N ARG A 66 -11.77 16.66 -0.60
CA ARG A 66 -11.42 18.09 -0.68
C ARG A 66 -10.19 18.33 -1.53
N LEU A 67 -9.19 17.44 -1.49
CA LEU A 67 -7.99 17.53 -2.33
C LEU A 67 -8.37 17.47 -3.81
N LYS A 68 -9.15 16.47 -4.22
CA LYS A 68 -9.62 16.31 -5.61
C LYS A 68 -10.58 17.42 -6.06
N ARG A 69 -11.21 18.14 -5.13
CA ARG A 69 -12.00 19.33 -5.45
C ARG A 69 -11.13 20.58 -5.65
N ALA A 70 -10.05 20.69 -4.88
CA ALA A 70 -9.14 21.83 -4.97
C ALA A 70 -8.22 21.76 -6.19
N ILE A 71 -7.86 20.54 -6.60
CA ILE A 71 -6.93 20.27 -7.70
C ILE A 71 -7.56 19.19 -8.59
N ASP A 72 -7.99 19.59 -9.78
CA ASP A 72 -8.61 18.71 -10.78
C ASP A 72 -8.11 19.11 -12.19
N PRO A 73 -7.41 18.23 -12.92
CA PRO A 73 -7.00 16.87 -12.52
C PRO A 73 -5.91 16.89 -11.44
N LEU A 74 -5.91 15.87 -10.56
CA LEU A 74 -4.87 15.70 -9.52
C LEU A 74 -3.61 15.08 -10.13
N THR A 75 -2.81 15.89 -10.82
CA THR A 75 -1.49 15.51 -11.35
C THR A 75 -0.36 16.04 -10.44
N PRO A 76 0.88 15.52 -10.56
CA PRO A 76 2.04 16.08 -9.87
C PRO A 76 2.21 17.58 -10.09
N GLU A 77 2.11 18.04 -11.33
CA GLU A 77 2.31 19.43 -11.73
C GLU A 77 1.19 20.32 -11.16
N ALA A 78 -0.06 19.84 -11.22
CA ALA A 78 -1.21 20.54 -10.66
C ALA A 78 -1.14 20.60 -9.13
N TYR A 79 -0.62 19.57 -8.47
CA TYR A 79 -0.40 19.57 -7.02
C TYR A 79 0.64 20.61 -6.59
N ILE A 80 1.76 20.71 -7.33
CA ILE A 80 2.79 21.75 -7.13
C ILE A 80 2.18 23.14 -7.36
N ALA A 81 1.48 23.33 -8.48
CA ALA A 81 0.88 24.63 -8.85
C ALA A 81 -0.20 25.10 -7.87
N GLY A 82 -0.96 24.17 -7.27
CA GLY A 82 -2.01 24.51 -6.29
C GLY A 82 -1.46 25.08 -4.98
N GLY A 83 -0.24 24.69 -4.59
CA GLY A 83 0.47 25.26 -3.45
C GLY A 83 -0.24 25.15 -2.09
N GLU A 84 0.27 25.89 -1.11
CA GLU A 84 -0.16 25.77 0.30
C GLU A 84 -1.66 26.03 0.52
N ASP A 85 -2.27 26.93 -0.27
CA ASP A 85 -3.68 27.29 -0.10
C ASP A 85 -4.61 26.13 -0.45
N ALA A 86 -4.35 25.45 -1.59
CA ALA A 86 -5.08 24.24 -1.96
C ALA A 86 -4.87 23.12 -0.93
N TRP A 87 -3.63 22.94 -0.44
CA TRP A 87 -3.31 21.89 0.52
C TRP A 87 -3.96 22.12 1.89
N ARG A 88 -4.04 23.38 2.35
CA ARG A 88 -4.74 23.76 3.58
C ARG A 88 -6.23 23.55 3.44
N PHE A 89 -6.82 23.95 2.31
CA PHE A 89 -8.24 23.70 2.03
C PHE A 89 -8.58 22.20 2.06
N ALA A 90 -7.69 21.36 1.51
CA ALA A 90 -7.83 19.90 1.57
C ALA A 90 -7.77 19.33 3.00
N GLY A 91 -7.15 20.06 3.93
CA GLY A 91 -6.91 19.61 5.30
C GLY A 91 -5.71 18.67 5.43
N LEU A 92 -4.72 18.80 4.54
CA LEU A 92 -3.47 18.04 4.64
C LEU A 92 -2.64 18.54 5.83
N SER A 93 -2.07 17.61 6.59
CA SER A 93 -1.08 17.97 7.62
C SER A 93 0.24 18.40 6.96
N ARG A 94 1.05 19.22 7.65
CA ARG A 94 2.36 19.67 7.15
C ARG A 94 3.27 18.52 6.68
N PRO A 95 3.37 17.37 7.40
CA PRO A 95 4.13 16.23 6.89
C PRO A 95 3.61 15.70 5.56
N LYS A 96 2.28 15.51 5.43
CA LYS A 96 1.67 15.01 4.19
C LYS A 96 1.87 15.96 3.02
N GLN A 97 1.79 17.27 3.28
CA GLN A 97 2.09 18.30 2.28
C GLN A 97 3.50 18.14 1.71
N LYS A 98 4.50 18.00 2.60
CA LYS A 98 5.90 17.83 2.23
C LYS A 98 6.15 16.51 1.49
N THR A 99 5.55 15.41 1.94
CA THR A 99 5.70 14.11 1.26
C THR A 99 5.11 14.16 -0.16
N LEU A 100 3.89 14.67 -0.31
CA LEU A 100 3.23 14.76 -1.62
C LEU A 100 3.97 15.73 -2.56
N LEU A 101 4.52 16.82 -2.03
CA LEU A 101 5.37 17.73 -2.80
C LEU A 101 6.63 17.01 -3.30
N ALA A 102 7.35 16.32 -2.42
CA ALA A 102 8.56 15.57 -2.78
C ALA A 102 8.28 14.47 -3.82
N VAL A 103 7.14 13.77 -3.69
CA VAL A 103 6.69 12.80 -4.71
C VAL A 103 6.41 13.50 -6.03
N SER A 104 5.74 14.65 -5.99
CA SER A 104 5.36 15.38 -7.21
C SER A 104 6.60 15.89 -7.95
N GLU A 105 7.58 16.44 -7.22
CA GLU A 105 8.87 16.88 -7.76
C GLU A 105 9.64 15.71 -8.37
N ALA A 106 9.74 14.58 -7.65
CA ALA A 106 10.44 13.39 -8.16
C ALA A 106 9.80 12.82 -9.44
N LEU A 107 8.47 12.88 -9.57
CA LEU A 107 7.77 12.48 -10.80
C LEU A 107 8.03 13.46 -11.95
N ALA A 108 7.94 14.76 -11.69
CA ALA A 108 8.14 15.80 -12.70
C ALA A 108 9.59 15.84 -13.22
N GLU A 109 10.57 15.50 -12.37
CA GLU A 109 11.98 15.44 -12.72
C GLU A 109 12.41 14.07 -13.31
N GLY A 110 11.52 13.08 -13.34
CA GLY A 110 11.81 11.72 -13.80
C GLY A 110 12.66 10.89 -12.84
N GLY A 111 12.79 11.33 -11.58
CA GLY A 111 13.47 10.61 -10.50
C GLY A 111 12.65 9.45 -9.90
N LEU A 112 11.37 9.33 -10.28
CA LEU A 112 10.47 8.25 -9.88
C LEU A 112 9.59 7.85 -11.07
N ASP A 113 9.56 6.56 -11.42
CA ASP A 113 8.66 5.99 -12.42
C ASP A 113 7.72 4.97 -11.78
N LEU A 114 6.52 5.42 -11.42
CA LEU A 114 5.52 4.59 -10.74
C LEU A 114 5.02 3.40 -11.57
N HIS A 115 5.01 3.52 -12.90
CA HIS A 115 4.66 2.39 -13.76
C HIS A 115 5.82 1.40 -13.84
N GLY A 116 7.05 1.89 -14.03
CA GLY A 116 8.26 1.06 -14.04
C GLY A 116 8.48 0.29 -12.73
N LEU A 117 8.09 0.85 -11.58
CA LEU A 117 8.12 0.13 -10.29
C LEU A 117 7.31 -1.17 -10.29
N CYS A 118 6.28 -1.28 -11.14
CA CYS A 118 5.43 -2.48 -11.17
C CYS A 118 6.15 -3.73 -11.69
N ASP A 119 7.24 -3.53 -12.43
CA ASP A 119 8.01 -4.61 -13.06
C ASP A 119 9.31 -4.94 -12.30
N LEU A 120 9.66 -4.14 -11.29
CA LEU A 120 10.84 -4.35 -10.45
C LEU A 120 10.61 -5.43 -9.37
N PRO A 121 11.68 -6.09 -8.90
CA PRO A 121 11.63 -6.88 -7.68
C PRO A 121 11.18 -6.02 -6.48
N ALA A 122 10.43 -6.62 -5.54
CA ALA A 122 9.90 -5.93 -4.36
C ALA A 122 10.93 -5.07 -3.64
N GLU A 123 12.12 -5.62 -3.36
CA GLU A 123 13.17 -4.91 -2.62
C GLU A 123 13.65 -3.65 -3.33
N GLU A 124 13.86 -3.73 -4.64
CA GLU A 124 14.28 -2.60 -5.47
C GLU A 124 13.17 -1.54 -5.54
N ALA A 125 11.92 -1.97 -5.72
CA ALA A 125 10.78 -1.06 -5.77
C ALA A 125 10.51 -0.36 -4.43
N ILE A 126 10.66 -1.09 -3.31
CA ILE A 126 10.58 -0.52 -1.95
C ILE A 126 11.73 0.47 -1.74
N ALA A 127 12.96 0.15 -2.15
CA ALA A 127 14.11 1.04 -2.01
C ALA A 127 13.90 2.35 -2.79
N ALA A 128 13.39 2.28 -4.03
CA ALA A 128 13.08 3.45 -4.84
C ALA A 128 12.00 4.33 -4.19
N LEU A 129 10.91 3.74 -3.68
CA LEU A 129 9.85 4.49 -3.01
C LEU A 129 10.30 5.12 -1.69
N THR A 130 11.05 4.38 -0.87
CA THR A 130 11.51 4.83 0.46
C THR A 130 12.65 5.85 0.39
N ALA A 131 13.29 6.04 -0.77
CA ALA A 131 14.19 7.16 -1.01
C ALA A 131 13.48 8.52 -0.94
N ILE A 132 12.17 8.56 -1.17
CA ILE A 132 11.37 9.79 -1.06
C ILE A 132 11.03 10.07 0.41
N LYS A 133 11.42 11.25 0.88
CA LYS A 133 11.19 11.68 2.26
C LYS A 133 9.71 11.64 2.62
N GLY A 134 9.38 10.87 3.66
CA GLY A 134 8.01 10.71 4.16
C GLY A 134 7.27 9.49 3.60
N ILE A 135 7.90 8.73 2.69
CA ILE A 135 7.47 7.38 2.34
C ILE A 135 8.30 6.39 3.16
N GLY A 136 7.63 5.67 4.06
CA GLY A 136 8.23 4.57 4.81
C GLY A 136 7.89 3.21 4.18
N PRO A 137 8.49 2.11 4.70
CA PRO A 137 8.28 0.76 4.18
C PRO A 137 6.80 0.39 4.05
N TRP A 138 5.98 0.70 5.05
CA TRP A 138 4.54 0.42 5.00
C TRP A 138 3.83 1.10 3.81
N THR A 139 4.16 2.36 3.49
CA THR A 139 3.54 3.06 2.34
C THR A 139 3.99 2.44 1.03
N ALA A 140 5.27 2.08 0.92
CA ALA A 140 5.81 1.42 -0.26
C ALA A 140 5.18 0.04 -0.47
N GLU A 141 5.11 -0.77 0.58
CA GLU A 141 4.53 -2.11 0.56
C GLU A 141 3.03 -2.06 0.19
N VAL A 142 2.25 -1.14 0.79
CA VAL A 142 0.83 -0.96 0.44
C VAL A 142 0.64 -0.52 -1.01
N TYR A 143 1.51 0.37 -1.51
CA TYR A 143 1.47 0.79 -2.91
C TYR A 143 1.77 -0.38 -3.85
N LEU A 144 2.83 -1.16 -3.58
CA LEU A 144 3.18 -2.30 -4.43
C LEU A 144 2.12 -3.40 -4.39
N LEU A 145 1.51 -3.63 -3.24
CA LEU A 145 0.43 -4.60 -3.11
C LEU A 145 -0.78 -4.23 -3.97
N PHE A 146 -1.31 -3.01 -3.85
CA PHE A 146 -2.58 -2.64 -4.49
C PHE A 146 -2.43 -1.95 -5.84
N ALA A 147 -1.40 -1.13 -6.03
CA ALA A 147 -1.16 -0.41 -7.28
C ALA A 147 -0.25 -1.20 -8.24
N ALA A 148 0.78 -1.89 -7.73
CA ALA A 148 1.58 -2.78 -8.58
C ALA A 148 0.99 -4.19 -8.69
N GLY A 149 0.14 -4.64 -7.77
CA GLY A 149 -0.35 -6.02 -7.79
C GLY A 149 0.77 -7.03 -7.49
N HIS A 150 1.77 -6.61 -6.72
CA HIS A 150 2.93 -7.43 -6.41
C HIS A 150 2.53 -8.60 -5.51
N PRO A 151 2.69 -9.87 -5.93
CA PRO A 151 2.21 -11.04 -5.19
C PRO A 151 3.02 -11.31 -3.93
N ASP A 152 4.28 -10.84 -3.89
CA ASP A 152 5.24 -11.21 -2.86
C ASP A 152 5.63 -10.05 -1.93
N VAL A 153 4.71 -9.11 -1.71
CA VAL A 153 4.85 -7.97 -0.80
C VAL A 153 3.89 -8.13 0.37
N PHE A 154 4.37 -7.84 1.57
CA PHE A 154 3.61 -8.06 2.79
C PHE A 154 3.78 -6.87 3.76
N PRO A 155 2.76 -6.00 3.91
CA PRO A 155 2.82 -4.80 4.74
C PRO A 155 2.87 -5.08 6.25
N ALA A 156 3.94 -5.71 6.73
CA ALA A 156 4.03 -6.18 8.12
C ALA A 156 3.98 -5.05 9.16
N GLY A 157 4.24 -3.80 8.76
CA GLY A 157 4.05 -2.62 9.60
C GLY A 157 2.58 -2.23 9.82
N ASP A 158 1.64 -2.88 9.15
CA ASP A 158 0.21 -2.58 9.27
C ASP A 158 -0.34 -3.06 10.61
N VAL A 159 -0.86 -2.11 11.40
CA VAL A 159 -1.35 -2.39 12.75
C VAL A 159 -2.62 -3.25 12.73
N ALA A 160 -3.48 -3.10 11.72
CA ALA A 160 -4.67 -3.93 11.60
C ALA A 160 -4.27 -5.37 11.26
N LEU A 161 -3.28 -5.56 10.38
CA LEU A 161 -2.72 -6.86 10.06
C LEU A 161 -2.07 -7.53 11.28
N GLN A 162 -1.19 -6.82 11.99
CA GLN A 162 -0.59 -7.30 13.25
C GLN A 162 -1.66 -7.71 14.27
N THR A 163 -2.74 -6.94 14.37
CA THR A 163 -3.85 -7.22 15.30
C THR A 163 -4.67 -8.45 14.88
N ALA A 164 -4.85 -8.68 13.58
CA ALA A 164 -5.60 -9.82 13.06
C ALA A 164 -4.85 -11.15 13.21
N VAL A 165 -3.52 -11.15 13.13
CA VAL A 165 -2.71 -12.38 13.17
C VAL A 165 -2.71 -13.04 14.54
N GLY A 166 -2.78 -12.26 15.63
CA GLY A 166 -2.76 -12.80 17.00
C GLY A 166 -3.81 -13.90 17.24
N PRO A 167 -5.12 -13.60 17.10
CA PRO A 167 -6.19 -14.59 17.23
C PRO A 167 -6.13 -15.70 16.18
N ALA A 168 -5.69 -15.38 14.95
CA ALA A 168 -5.66 -16.31 13.83
C ALA A 168 -4.62 -17.43 14.00
N PHE A 169 -3.49 -17.15 14.66
CA PHE A 169 -2.39 -18.08 14.87
C PHE A 169 -2.17 -18.46 16.34
N ALA A 170 -3.16 -18.18 17.19
CA ALA A 170 -3.11 -18.44 18.63
C ALA A 170 -1.87 -17.85 19.34
N HIS A 171 -1.36 -16.72 18.86
CA HIS A 171 -0.30 -16.00 19.57
C HIS A 171 -0.87 -15.31 20.81
N GLU A 172 -0.24 -15.51 21.96
CA GLU A 172 -0.61 -14.84 23.22
C GLU A 172 -0.42 -13.32 23.14
N THR A 173 0.50 -12.86 22.29
CA THR A 173 0.83 -11.45 22.09
C THR A 173 0.71 -11.06 20.63
N ARG A 174 0.35 -9.79 20.40
CA ARG A 174 0.35 -9.21 19.04
C ARG A 174 1.79 -9.22 18.50
N PRO A 175 2.09 -9.90 17.38
CA PRO A 175 3.42 -9.84 16.79
C PRO A 175 3.73 -8.41 16.35
N ASP A 176 4.98 -8.00 16.52
CA ASP A 176 5.48 -6.77 15.91
C ASP A 176 5.77 -6.99 14.42
N ALA A 177 6.23 -5.95 13.73
CA ALA A 177 6.52 -6.04 12.30
C ALA A 177 7.62 -7.06 11.98
N ALA A 178 8.57 -7.30 12.89
CA ALA A 178 9.67 -8.24 12.67
C ALA A 178 9.19 -9.69 12.80
N GLY A 179 8.46 -10.01 13.88
CA GLY A 179 7.87 -11.33 14.06
C GLY A 179 6.86 -11.67 12.97
N LEU A 180 6.09 -10.67 12.52
CA LEU A 180 5.13 -10.88 11.45
C LEU A 180 5.80 -11.07 10.08
N ARG A 181 6.91 -10.40 9.79
CA ARG A 181 7.71 -10.68 8.58
C ARG A 181 8.27 -12.10 8.59
N GLN A 182 8.79 -12.55 9.73
CA GLN A 182 9.33 -13.91 9.87
C GLN A 182 8.25 -14.96 9.61
N LEU A 183 7.04 -14.76 10.16
CA LEU A 183 5.90 -15.66 9.90
C LEU A 183 5.57 -15.71 8.39
N ALA A 184 5.59 -14.57 7.71
CA ALA A 184 5.25 -14.48 6.30
C ALA A 184 6.34 -15.05 5.35
N GLU A 185 7.52 -15.43 5.83
CA GLU A 185 8.55 -16.05 4.97
C GLU A 185 8.07 -17.36 4.35
N GLU A 186 7.27 -18.14 5.07
CA GLU A 186 6.67 -19.40 4.59
C GLU A 186 5.70 -19.19 3.43
N TRP A 187 5.16 -17.98 3.28
CA TRP A 187 4.11 -17.64 2.32
C TRP A 187 4.66 -17.14 0.97
N ALA A 188 5.98 -17.03 0.82
CA ALA A 188 6.59 -16.68 -0.46
C ALA A 188 6.29 -17.77 -1.52
N PRO A 189 6.04 -17.41 -2.79
CA PRO A 189 6.09 -16.06 -3.38
C PRO A 189 4.72 -15.32 -3.39
N TRP A 190 3.78 -15.69 -2.52
CA TRP A 190 2.39 -15.20 -2.51
C TRP A 190 2.03 -14.44 -1.23
N ARG A 191 3.00 -13.80 -0.59
CA ARG A 191 2.78 -13.11 0.71
C ARG A 191 1.71 -12.02 0.66
N GLY A 192 1.42 -11.44 -0.51
CA GLY A 192 0.36 -10.45 -0.73
C GLY A 192 -0.97 -11.03 -1.21
N GLY A 193 -1.08 -12.35 -1.36
CA GLY A 193 -2.27 -13.07 -1.81
C GLY A 193 -3.37 -13.18 -0.75
#